data_AF-A0A7C1BDZ3-F1
#
_entry.id   AF-A0A7C1BDZ3-F1
#
_cell.length_a   1.000
_cell.length_b   1.000
_cell.length_c   1.000
_cell.angle_alpha   90.00
_cell.angle_beta   90.00
_cell.angle_gamma   90.00
#
_symmetry.space_group_name_H-M   'P 1'
#
loop_
_entity.id
_entity.type
_entity.pdbx_description
1 polymer ?
#
loop_
_entity_poly.entity_id
_entity_poly.type
_entity_poly.pdbx_seq_one_letter_code
_entity_poly.pdbx_strand_id
1 'polypeptide(L)'
;GFRVANVPVVRDLPLPPQIYETDRRKIVGLKIRPERLMAIRRARAERLGMPRDADYVDLDEIRREIEYSLDLFRKMGIRVIDVTSRSIEESATLIMETIGLRKEK
;
A
#
# COMPACT_ATOMS: atom_id res chain seq x y z
N GLY A 1 5.43 2.24 -21.63
CA GLY A 1 4.69 2.16 -20.36
C GLY A 1 4.91 0.81 -19.73
N PHE A 2 4.71 0.70 -18.42
CA PHE A 2 4.85 -0.57 -17.67
C PHE A 2 3.49 -1.25 -17.52
N ARG A 3 3.46 -2.58 -17.57
CA ARG A 3 2.29 -3.36 -17.17
C ARG A 3 2.40 -3.60 -15.67
N VAL A 4 1.40 -3.15 -14.92
CA VAL A 4 1.38 -3.20 -13.45
C VAL A 4 0.10 -3.85 -12.97
N ALA A 5 0.17 -4.48 -11.80
CA ALA A 5 -0.99 -5.05 -11.11
C ALA A 5 -1.04 -4.50 -9.68
N ASN A 6 -2.24 -4.13 -9.22
CA ASN A 6 -2.47 -3.68 -7.85
C ASN A 6 -3.11 -4.83 -7.07
N VAL A 7 -2.48 -5.22 -5.96
CA VAL A 7 -2.99 -6.28 -5.08
C VAL A 7 -3.27 -5.67 -3.71
N PRO A 8 -4.54 -5.60 -3.27
CA PRO A 8 -4.86 -5.12 -1.94
C PRO A 8 -4.40 -6.12 -0.88
N VAL A 9 -3.91 -5.60 0.24
CA VAL A 9 -3.63 -6.39 1.44
C VAL A 9 -4.79 -6.16 2.42
N VAL A 10 -5.46 -7.24 2.79
CA VAL A 10 -6.56 -7.22 3.75
C VAL A 10 -6.25 -8.25 4.82
N ARG A 11 -6.49 -7.91 6.10
CA ARG A 11 -6.33 -8.86 7.21
C ARG A 11 -7.17 -10.10 6.93
N ASP A 12 -6.61 -11.26 7.27
CA ASP A 12 -7.25 -12.58 7.15
C ASP A 12 -7.60 -13.04 5.72
N LEU A 13 -7.30 -12.23 4.70
CA LEU A 13 -7.44 -12.63 3.31
C LEU A 13 -6.06 -13.04 2.75
N PRO A 14 -5.91 -14.28 2.23
CA PRO A 14 -4.66 -14.70 1.62
C PRO A 14 -4.38 -13.90 0.35
N LEU A 15 -3.10 -13.60 0.12
CA LEU A 15 -2.67 -13.03 -1.16
C LEU A 15 -2.86 -14.04 -2.30
N PRO A 16 -3.07 -13.57 -3.53
CA PRO A 16 -3.09 -14.45 -4.71
C PRO A 16 -1.81 -15.28 -4.80
N PRO A 17 -1.89 -16.59 -5.09
CA PRO A 17 -0.72 -17.49 -5.08
C PRO A 17 0.39 -17.04 -6.04
N GLN A 18 0.03 -16.39 -7.16
CA GLN A 18 0.95 -15.88 -8.17
C GLN A 18 1.96 -14.86 -7.60
N ILE A 19 1.64 -14.22 -6.48
CA ILE A 19 2.53 -13.29 -5.79
C ILE A 19 3.78 -14.02 -5.26
N TYR A 20 3.63 -15.24 -4.77
CA TYR A 20 4.74 -16.03 -4.23
C TYR A 20 5.61 -16.66 -5.33
N GLU A 21 5.07 -16.79 -6.54
CA GLU A 21 5.79 -17.26 -7.72
C GLU A 21 6.50 -16.12 -8.47
N THR A 22 6.07 -14.88 -8.24
CA THR A 22 6.64 -13.69 -8.89
C THR A 22 8.01 -13.35 -8.31
N ASP A 23 8.95 -12.94 -9.17
CA ASP A 23 10.25 -12.41 -8.72
C ASP A 23 10.04 -11.26 -7.73
N ARG A 24 10.42 -11.47 -6.47
CA ARG A 24 10.29 -10.51 -5.36
C ARG A 24 10.88 -9.14 -5.67
N ARG A 25 11.87 -9.05 -6.58
CA ARG A 25 12.49 -7.78 -7.00
C ARG A 25 11.53 -6.89 -7.80
N LYS A 26 10.45 -7.46 -8.33
CA LYS A 26 9.38 -6.75 -9.05
C LYS A 26 8.18 -6.41 -8.16
N ILE A 27 8.20 -6.82 -6.89
CA ILE A 27 7.12 -6.60 -5.93
C ILE A 27 7.54 -5.48 -4.99
N VAL A 28 6.65 -4.49 -4.81
CA VAL A 28 6.87 -3.37 -3.93
C VAL A 28 5.67 -3.21 -3.01
N GLY A 29 5.92 -3.27 -1.70
CA GLY A 29 4.92 -2.94 -0.69
C GLY A 29 4.77 -1.42 -0.59
N LEU A 30 3.53 -0.95 -0.44
CA LEU A 30 3.23 0.46 -0.21
C LEU A 30 2.69 0.64 1.21
N LYS A 31 3.23 1.60 1.95
CA LYS A 31 2.74 1.96 3.29
C LYS A 31 2.33 3.42 3.36
N ILE A 32 1.39 3.71 4.25
CA ILE A 32 0.86 5.04 4.51
C ILE A 32 0.74 5.24 6.01
N ARG A 33 0.93 6.47 6.52
CA ARG A 33 0.68 6.75 7.94
C ARG A 33 -0.81 6.61 8.28
N PRO A 34 -1.16 6.03 9.45
CA PRO A 34 -2.54 5.82 9.86
C PRO A 34 -3.41 7.08 9.78
N GLU A 35 -2.90 8.21 10.27
CA GLU A 35 -3.63 9.48 10.36
C GLU A 35 -3.98 10.02 8.96
N ARG A 36 -3.06 9.83 8.00
CA ARG A 36 -3.28 10.23 6.61
C ARG A 36 -4.32 9.33 5.93
N LEU A 37 -4.26 8.02 6.17
CA LEU A 37 -5.21 7.08 5.61
C LEU A 37 -6.63 7.33 6.17
N MET A 38 -6.75 7.59 7.47
CA MET A 38 -8.00 7.99 8.11
C MET A 38 -8.60 9.25 7.46
N ALA A 39 -7.78 10.29 7.24
CA ALA A 39 -8.24 11.51 6.58
C ALA A 39 -8.77 11.25 5.15
N ILE A 40 -8.07 10.40 4.37
CA ILE A 40 -8.51 10.00 3.02
C ILE A 40 -9.82 9.20 3.07
N ARG A 41 -9.94 8.24 4.00
CA ARG A 41 -11.15 7.43 4.18
C ARG A 41 -12.35 8.29 4.59
N ARG A 42 -12.15 9.24 5.51
CA ARG A 42 -13.18 10.20 5.93
C ARG A 42 -13.67 11.07 4.77
N ALA A 43 -12.75 11.67 4.00
CA ALA A 43 -13.12 12.48 2.84
C ALA A 43 -13.88 11.66 1.78
N ARG A 44 -13.54 10.37 1.62
CA ARG A 44 -14.27 9.46 0.73
C ARG A 44 -15.67 9.13 1.25
N ALA A 45 -15.80 8.82 2.54
CA ALA A 45 -17.09 8.52 3.16
C ALA A 45 -18.06 9.71 3.04
N GLU A 46 -17.56 10.93 3.29
CA GLU A 46 -18.35 12.16 3.12
C GLU A 46 -18.85 12.35 1.68
N ARG A 47 -17.99 12.09 0.68
CA ARG A 47 -18.38 12.16 -0.73
C ARG A 47 -19.41 11.11 -1.13
N LEU A 48 -19.46 9.98 -0.45
CA LEU A 48 -20.38 8.87 -0.73
C LEU A 48 -21.65 8.92 0.14
N GLY A 49 -21.81 9.92 1.00
CA GLY A 49 -22.95 10.03 1.92
C GLY A 49 -22.99 8.92 2.97
N MET A 50 -21.86 8.28 3.28
CA MET A 50 -21.79 7.21 4.27
C MET A 50 -21.75 7.77 5.71
N PRO A 51 -22.34 7.07 6.69
CA PRO A 51 -22.26 7.45 8.10
C PRO A 51 -20.80 7.48 8.59
N ARG A 52 -20.50 8.38 9.53
CA ARG A 52 -19.15 8.56 10.09
C ARG A 52 -18.70 7.39 10.97
N ASP A 53 -19.60 6.52 11.38
CA ASP A 53 -19.38 5.51 12.44
C ASP A 53 -19.08 4.10 11.91
N ALA A 54 -18.74 3.95 10.64
CA ALA A 54 -18.23 2.67 10.15
C ALA A 54 -16.78 2.48 10.64
N ASP A 55 -16.39 1.25 11.01
CA ASP A 55 -15.02 0.81 11.32
C ASP A 55 -13.93 1.32 10.33
N TYR A 56 -14.39 1.78 9.16
CA TYR A 56 -13.67 2.50 8.13
C TYR A 56 -12.87 3.74 8.58
N VAL A 57 -13.16 4.36 9.74
CA VAL A 57 -12.42 5.54 10.25
C VAL A 57 -11.78 5.34 11.62
N ASP A 58 -11.87 4.13 12.20
CA ASP A 58 -11.21 3.83 13.47
C ASP A 58 -9.68 3.81 13.29
N LEU A 59 -8.99 4.68 14.02
CA LEU A 59 -7.55 4.84 13.90
C LEU A 59 -6.77 3.61 14.40
N ASP A 60 -7.29 2.90 15.39
CA ASP A 60 -6.67 1.71 15.95
C ASP A 60 -6.86 0.51 15.03
N GLU A 61 -8.02 0.37 14.37
CA GLU A 61 -8.18 -0.62 13.30
C GLU A 61 -7.25 -0.33 12.11
N ILE A 62 -7.14 0.94 11.70
CA ILE A 62 -6.21 1.35 10.63
C ILE A 62 -4.75 1.02 11.00
N ARG A 63 -4.35 1.24 12.26
CA ARG A 63 -3.02 0.85 12.75
C ARG A 63 -2.80 -0.65 12.62
N ARG A 64 -3.77 -1.47 13.07
CA ARG A 64 -3.72 -2.93 12.93
C ARG A 64 -3.59 -3.39 11.48
N GLU A 65 -4.33 -2.77 10.55
CA GLU A 65 -4.23 -3.08 9.11
C GLU A 65 -2.83 -2.78 8.54
N ILE A 66 -2.25 -1.63 8.91
CA ILE A 66 -0.92 -1.23 8.46
C ILE A 66 0.14 -2.15 9.05
N GLU A 67 0.06 -2.46 10.35
CA GLU A 67 0.98 -3.38 11.03
C GLU A 67 0.97 -4.78 10.41
N TYR A 68 -0.23 -5.32 10.14
CA TYR A 68 -0.38 -6.59 9.43
C TYR A 68 0.31 -6.57 8.06
N SER A 69 0.09 -5.50 7.28
CA SER A 69 0.70 -5.35 5.96
C SER A 69 2.23 -5.29 6.04
N LEU A 70 2.78 -4.55 7.00
CA LEU A 70 4.22 -4.42 7.20
C LEU A 70 4.86 -5.74 7.63
N ASP A 71 4.19 -6.52 8.49
CA ASP A 71 4.68 -7.85 8.86
C ASP A 71 4.67 -8.82 7.69
N LEU A 72 3.62 -8.80 6.87
CA LEU A 72 3.53 -9.57 5.63
C LEU A 72 4.66 -9.21 4.66
N PHE A 73 4.90 -7.93 4.43
CA PHE A 73 5.98 -7.47 3.55
C PHE A 73 7.36 -7.90 4.06
N ARG A 74 7.57 -7.86 5.39
CA ARG A 74 8.79 -8.34 6.04
C ARG A 74 8.99 -9.84 5.81
N LYS A 75 7.95 -10.66 6.02
CA LYS A 75 7.98 -12.11 5.78
C LYS A 75 8.25 -12.45 4.31
N MET A 76 7.73 -11.67 3.38
CA MET A 76 8.00 -11.83 1.94
C MET A 76 9.39 -11.34 1.51
N GLY A 77 10.08 -10.54 2.33
CA GLY A 77 11.38 -9.97 1.99
C GLY A 77 11.32 -8.99 0.81
N ILE A 78 10.24 -8.23 0.68
CA ILE A 78 10.04 -7.24 -0.38
C ILE A 78 10.40 -5.82 0.09
N ARG A 79 10.69 -4.94 -0.88
CA ARG A 79 10.98 -3.52 -0.59
C ARG A 79 9.67 -2.79 -0.28
N VAL A 80 9.70 -1.85 0.66
CA VAL A 80 8.52 -1.09 1.09
C VAL A 80 8.75 0.40 0.90
N ILE A 81 7.80 1.08 0.25
CA ILE A 81 7.83 2.52 0.01
C ILE A 81 6.74 3.20 0.85
N ASP A 82 7.11 4.29 1.52
CA ASP A 82 6.15 5.18 2.18
C ASP A 82 5.54 6.15 1.16
N VAL A 83 4.21 6.19 1.03
CA VAL A 83 3.50 7.08 0.09
C VAL A 83 2.69 8.18 0.78
N THR A 84 2.88 8.40 2.08
CA THR A 84 2.04 9.28 2.92
C THR A 84 1.87 10.70 2.38
N SER A 85 2.96 11.31 1.90
CA SER A 85 3.00 12.71 1.46
C SER A 85 3.57 12.86 0.06
N ARG A 86 3.56 11.76 -0.72
CA ARG A 86 4.13 11.74 -2.07
C ARG A 86 3.03 11.92 -3.11
N SER A 87 3.36 12.60 -4.21
CA SER A 87 2.54 12.61 -5.40
C SER A 87 2.55 11.22 -6.09
N ILE A 88 1.68 11.03 -7.07
CA ILE A 88 1.64 9.81 -7.88
C ILE A 88 2.96 9.66 -8.66
N GLU A 89 3.46 10.75 -9.22
CA GLU A 89 4.70 10.83 -10.01
C GLU A 89 5.93 10.53 -9.16
N GLU A 90 6.02 11.10 -7.96
CA GLU A 90 7.11 10.82 -7.00
C GLU A 90 7.10 9.36 -6.57
N SER A 91 5.91 8.82 -6.26
CA SER A 91 5.75 7.41 -5.88
C SER A 91 6.16 6.48 -7.02
N ALA A 92 5.73 6.77 -8.26
CA ALA A 92 6.11 6.00 -9.44
C ALA A 92 7.62 6.05 -9.70
N THR A 93 8.23 7.23 -9.57
CA THR A 93 9.68 7.42 -9.69
C THR A 93 10.44 6.55 -8.69
N LEU A 94 10.05 6.61 -7.42
CA LEU A 94 10.67 5.84 -6.36
C LEU A 94 10.47 4.33 -6.56
N ILE A 95 9.29 3.89 -7.04
CA ILE A 95 9.06 2.48 -7.40
C ILE A 95 10.04 2.02 -8.47
N MET A 96 10.19 2.79 -9.56
CA MET A 96 11.09 2.44 -10.67
C MET A 96 12.56 2.35 -10.24
N GLU A 97 13.01 3.28 -9.40
CA GLU A 97 14.34 3.25 -8.79
C GLU A 97 14.49 2.04 -7.86
N THR A 98 13.47 1.79 -7.03
CA THR A 98 13.42 0.67 -6.09
C THR A 98 13.45 -0.68 -6.79
N ILE A 99 13.03 -0.82 -8.05
CA ILE A 99 13.13 -2.10 -8.79
C ILE A 99 14.26 -2.11 -9.83
N GLY A 100 15.14 -1.10 -9.83
CA GLY A 100 16.32 -1.03 -10.70
C GLY A 100 16.00 -0.83 -12.17
N LEU A 101 14.83 -0.28 -12.51
CA LEU A 101 14.44 0.01 -13.90
C LEU A 101 14.92 1.38 -14.37
N ARG A 102 15.35 2.24 -13.45
CA ARG A 102 16.07 3.47 -13.77
C ARG A 102 17.57 3.14 -13.76
N LYS A 103 18.18 3.03 -14.95
CA LYS A 103 19.65 3.04 -15.05
C LYS A 103 20.13 4.44 -14.68
N GLU A 104 21.07 4.54 -13.73
CA GLU A 104 21.88 5.75 -13.60
C GLU A 104 22.51 6.06 -14.96
N LYS A 105 22.56 7.36 -15.31
CA LYS A 105 23.29 7.84 -16.47
C LYS A 105 24.78 7.68 -16.25
#